data_AF-A0A523MT08-F1
#
_entry.id   AF-A0A523MT08-F1
#
_cell.length_a   1.000
_cell.length_b   1.000
_cell.length_c   1.000
_cell.angle_alpha   90.00
_cell.angle_beta   90.00
_cell.angle_gamma   90.00
#
_symmetry.space_group_name_H-M   'P 1'
#
loop_
_entity.id
_entity.type
_entity.pdbx_description
1 polymer ?
#
loop_
_entity_poly.entity_id
_entity_poly.type
_entity_poly.pdbx_seq_one_letter_code
_entity_poly.pdbx_strand_id
1 'polypeptide(L)'
;MAVTSHRDSSAFNDLERRVLDYAEALTRTPADATDVMVDALRKDLGEEGLVELTATIAWENFRARFNRGFDVESQGFSEGACCPIPERPPVADV
;
A
#
# COMPACT_ATOMS: atom_id res chain seq x y z
N MET A 1 -1.84 12.01 -4.77
CA MET A 1 -0.91 10.86 -4.67
C MET A 1 -1.67 9.62 -5.07
N ALA A 2 -1.21 8.84 -6.05
CA ALA A 2 -1.98 7.70 -6.58
C ALA A 2 -2.34 6.66 -5.50
N VAL A 3 -1.41 6.36 -4.59
CA VAL A 3 -1.59 5.36 -3.51
C VAL A 3 -2.71 5.73 -2.54
N THR A 4 -2.84 7.00 -2.16
CA THR A 4 -3.91 7.44 -1.23
C THR A 4 -5.30 7.46 -1.87
N SER A 5 -5.37 7.44 -3.20
CA SER A 5 -6.59 7.40 -3.99
C SER A 5 -6.62 6.15 -4.88
N HIS A 6 -6.10 5.01 -4.39
CA HIS A 6 -5.84 3.82 -5.21
C HIS A 6 -7.10 3.24 -5.86
N ARG A 7 -8.25 3.37 -5.18
CA ARG A 7 -9.56 2.91 -5.67
C ARG A 7 -9.97 3.60 -6.98
N ASP A 8 -9.65 4.87 -7.10
CA ASP A 8 -10.02 5.72 -8.25
C ASP A 8 -8.86 5.91 -9.23
N SER A 9 -7.65 5.49 -8.87
CA SER A 9 -6.44 5.69 -9.66
C SER A 9 -6.32 4.66 -10.79
N SER A 10 -6.15 5.13 -12.03
CA SER A 10 -5.85 4.27 -13.17
C SER A 10 -4.42 3.68 -13.17
N ALA A 11 -3.59 4.02 -12.17
CA ALA A 11 -2.22 3.55 -12.07
C ALA A 11 -2.10 2.09 -11.56
N PHE A 12 -3.19 1.51 -11.05
CA PHE A 12 -3.19 0.18 -10.45
C PHE A 12 -4.16 -0.75 -11.17
N ASN A 13 -3.70 -1.98 -11.43
CA ASN A 13 -4.55 -3.06 -11.89
C ASN A 13 -5.41 -3.64 -10.74
N ASP A 14 -6.30 -4.57 -11.08
CA ASP A 14 -7.25 -5.14 -10.12
C ASP A 14 -6.59 -5.88 -8.96
N LEU A 15 -5.48 -6.59 -9.20
CA LEU A 15 -4.73 -7.29 -8.17
C LEU A 15 -4.06 -6.28 -7.23
N GLU A 16 -3.37 -5.27 -7.77
CA GLU A 16 -2.72 -4.22 -6.98
C GLU A 16 -3.73 -3.47 -6.10
N ARG A 17 -4.93 -3.20 -6.62
CA ARG A 17 -6.01 -2.60 -5.83
C ARG A 17 -6.45 -3.50 -4.68
N ARG A 18 -6.64 -4.80 -4.92
CA ARG A 18 -6.98 -5.77 -3.85
C ARG A 18 -5.89 -5.87 -2.79
N VAL A 19 -4.62 -5.84 -3.20
CA VAL A 19 -3.47 -5.81 -2.29
C VAL A 19 -3.52 -4.57 -1.39
N LEU A 20 -3.77 -3.40 -1.98
CA LEU A 20 -3.87 -2.14 -1.25
C LEU A 20 -5.08 -2.09 -0.32
N ASP A 21 -6.24 -2.60 -0.75
CA ASP A 21 -7.43 -2.70 0.09
C ASP A 21 -7.21 -3.64 1.30
N TYR A 22 -6.57 -4.79 1.08
CA TYR A 22 -6.21 -5.72 2.16
C TYR A 22 -5.18 -5.10 3.12
N ALA A 23 -4.18 -4.39 2.60
CA ALA A 23 -3.20 -3.69 3.43
C ALA A 23 -3.84 -2.57 4.28
N GLU A 24 -4.77 -1.80 3.71
CA GLU A 24 -5.54 -0.81 4.47
C GLU A 24 -6.35 -1.48 5.58
N ALA A 25 -7.08 -2.55 5.27
CA ALA A 25 -7.93 -3.25 6.23
C ALA A 25 -7.13 -3.90 7.38
N LEU A 26 -6.01 -4.54 7.05
CA LEU A 26 -5.16 -5.23 8.02
C LEU A 26 -4.36 -4.26 8.92
N THR A 27 -4.18 -3.00 8.49
CA THR A 27 -3.47 -1.98 9.28
C THR A 27 -4.36 -1.14 10.19
N ARG A 28 -5.70 -1.21 10.03
CA ARG A 28 -6.66 -0.57 10.94
C ARG A 28 -6.54 -1.12 12.37
N THR A 29 -7.00 -0.33 13.33
CA THR A 29 -7.02 -0.72 14.76
C THR A 29 -8.44 -0.47 15.31
N PRO A 30 -9.27 -1.53 15.49
CA PRO A 30 -8.99 -2.94 15.21
C PRO A 30 -8.87 -3.23 13.70
N ALA A 31 -8.17 -4.30 13.34
CA ALA A 31 -8.08 -4.75 11.96
C ALA A 31 -9.45 -5.27 11.48
N ASP A 32 -9.82 -4.96 10.24
CA ASP A 32 -11.12 -5.31 9.63
C ASP A 32 -10.99 -6.07 8.31
N ALA A 33 -9.83 -6.72 8.10
CA ALA A 33 -9.61 -7.63 6.97
C ALA A 33 -10.63 -8.78 6.99
N THR A 34 -11.23 -9.08 5.84
CA THR A 34 -12.32 -10.06 5.71
C THR A 34 -11.84 -11.34 5.02
N ASP A 35 -12.50 -12.46 5.28
CA ASP A 35 -12.25 -13.74 4.59
C ASP A 35 -12.38 -13.60 3.06
N VAL A 36 -13.30 -12.75 2.59
CA VAL A 36 -13.50 -12.47 1.16
C VAL A 36 -12.23 -11.85 0.53
N MET A 37 -11.56 -10.93 1.24
CA MET A 37 -10.30 -10.36 0.78
C MET A 37 -9.19 -11.41 0.74
N VAL A 38 -9.09 -12.23 1.80
CA VAL A 38 -8.09 -13.30 1.93
C VAL A 38 -8.26 -14.33 0.82
N ASP A 39 -9.48 -14.79 0.58
CA ASP A 39 -9.78 -15.78 -0.44
C ASP A 39 -9.55 -15.26 -1.87
N ALA A 40 -9.84 -13.98 -2.12
CA ALA A 40 -9.54 -13.37 -3.41
C ALA A 40 -8.03 -13.30 -3.65
N LEU A 41 -7.26 -12.85 -2.65
CA LEU A 41 -5.81 -12.77 -2.76
C LEU A 41 -5.15 -14.14 -2.82
N ARG A 42 -5.65 -15.15 -2.11
CA ARG A 42 -5.17 -16.53 -2.23
C ARG A 42 -5.34 -17.07 -3.64
N LYS A 43 -6.43 -16.73 -4.34
CA LYS A 43 -6.65 -17.13 -5.74
C LYS A 43 -5.67 -16.43 -6.69
N ASP A 44 -5.38 -15.16 -6.45
CA ASP A 44 -4.51 -14.37 -7.31
C ASP A 44 -3.01 -14.65 -7.10
N LEU A 45 -2.59 -14.85 -5.84
CA LEU A 45 -1.19 -14.93 -5.42
C LEU A 45 -0.74 -16.34 -5.03
N GLY A 46 -1.68 -17.27 -4.80
CA GLY A 46 -1.41 -18.52 -4.13
C GLY A 46 -1.20 -18.34 -2.61
N GLU A 47 -1.02 -19.46 -1.92
CA GLU A 47 -0.84 -19.47 -0.46
C GLU A 47 0.48 -18.78 -0.05
N GLU A 48 1.58 -19.09 -0.73
CA GLU A 48 2.90 -18.52 -0.43
C GLU A 48 2.90 -17.00 -0.59
N GLY A 49 2.36 -16.48 -1.70
CA GLY A 49 2.28 -15.03 -1.93
C GLY A 49 1.36 -14.31 -0.94
N LEU A 50 0.25 -14.93 -0.52
CA LEU A 50 -0.60 -14.37 0.53
C LEU A 50 0.12 -14.29 1.88
N VAL A 51 0.90 -15.33 2.23
CA VAL A 51 1.72 -15.35 3.45
C VAL A 51 2.77 -14.25 3.42
N GLU A 52 3.52 -14.13 2.31
CA GLU A 52 4.53 -13.09 2.13
C GLU A 52 3.95 -11.68 2.22
N LEU A 53 2.80 -11.45 1.57
CA LEU A 53 2.09 -10.18 1.62
C LEU A 53 1.68 -9.84 3.05
N THR A 54 1.04 -10.78 3.75
CA THR A 54 0.54 -10.60 5.11
C THR A 54 1.69 -10.34 6.09
N ALA A 55 2.80 -11.07 5.94
CA ALA A 55 4.01 -10.90 6.76
C ALA A 55 4.63 -9.51 6.54
N THR A 56 4.73 -9.06 5.29
CA THR A 56 5.23 -7.72 4.95
C THR A 56 4.37 -6.63 5.61
N ILE A 57 3.04 -6.71 5.48
CA ILE A 57 2.13 -5.73 6.09
C ILE A 57 2.29 -5.72 7.61
N ALA A 58 2.35 -6.89 8.25
CA ALA A 58 2.51 -7.00 9.69
C ALA A 58 3.85 -6.39 10.17
N TRP A 59 4.94 -6.62 9.43
CA TRP A 59 6.26 -6.09 9.72
C TRP A 59 6.29 -4.56 9.67
N GLU A 60 5.69 -3.95 8.64
CA GLU A 60 5.60 -2.50 8.54
C GLU A 60 4.69 -1.90 9.61
N ASN A 61 3.61 -2.59 9.99
CA ASN A 61 2.76 -2.17 11.09
C ASN A 61 3.50 -2.20 12.44
N PHE A 62 4.35 -3.20 12.67
CA PHE A 62 5.24 -3.25 13.83
C PHE A 62 6.21 -2.07 13.84
N ARG A 63 6.93 -1.82 12.73
CA ARG A 63 7.86 -0.69 12.60
C ARG A 63 7.17 0.65 12.84
N ALA A 64 5.97 0.82 12.29
CA ALA A 64 5.21 2.04 12.48
C ALA A 64 4.82 2.26 13.95
N ARG A 65 4.45 1.21 14.70
CA ARG A 65 4.16 1.32 16.14
C ARG A 65 5.41 1.54 16.97
N PHE A 66 6.50 0.83 16.66
CA PHE A 66 7.79 1.00 17.31
C PHE A 66 8.30 2.44 17.16
N ASN A 67 8.35 2.94 15.93
CA ASN A 67 8.83 4.30 15.64
C ASN A 67 8.01 5.36 16.35
N ARG A 68 6.67 5.25 16.35
CA ARG A 68 5.79 6.17 17.09
C ARG A 68 5.99 6.10 18.60
N GLY A 69 6.24 4.91 19.16
CA GLY A 69 6.46 4.73 20.59
C GLY A 69 7.75 5.38 21.10
N PHE A 70 8.77 5.49 20.23
CA PHE A 70 10.08 6.05 20.55
C PHE A 70 10.35 7.42 19.92
N ASP A 71 9.32 8.05 19.33
CA ASP A 71 9.43 9.35 18.64
C ASP A 71 10.57 9.38 17.60
N VAL A 72 10.68 8.29 16.82
CA VAL A 72 11.70 8.18 15.78
C VAL A 72 11.31 9.07 14.60
N GLU A 73 12.05 10.16 14.41
CA GLU A 73 11.82 11.12 13.33
C GLU A 73 12.46 10.71 11.99
N SER A 74 12.03 11.38 10.92
CA SER A 74 12.66 11.26 9.60
C SER A 74 14.09 11.81 9.64
N GLN A 75 14.96 11.27 8.79
CA GLN A 75 16.37 11.69 8.71
C GLN A 75 16.61 12.96 7.86
N GLY A 76 15.56 13.68 7.47
CA GLY A 76 15.70 14.94 6.72
C GLY A 76 16.20 14.85 5.28
N PHE A 77 16.42 13.65 4.72
CA PHE A 77 16.97 13.48 3.36
C PHE A 77 16.14 14.12 2.23
N SER A 78 14.87 14.43 2.48
CA SER A 78 13.97 15.10 1.54
C SER A 78 13.46 16.44 2.05
N GLU A 79 14.12 17.01 3.07
CA GLU A 79 13.75 18.33 3.60
C GLU A 79 13.92 19.41 2.52
N GLY A 80 12.86 20.19 2.29
CA GLY A 80 12.81 21.19 1.22
C GLY A 80 12.63 20.62 -0.21
N ALA A 81 12.60 19.30 -0.38
CA ALA A 81 12.32 18.69 -1.68
C ALA A 81 10.81 18.70 -1.97
N CYS A 82 10.44 19.07 -3.20
CA CYS A 82 9.09 18.81 -3.72
C CYS A 82 9.09 17.44 -4.41
N CYS A 83 8.03 16.65 -4.24
CA CYS A 83 7.84 15.46 -5.06
C CYS A 83 7.80 15.87 -6.54
N PRO A 84 8.72 15.41 -7.41
CA PRO A 84 8.60 15.65 -8.83
C PRO A 84 7.35 14.93 -9.33
N ILE A 85 6.37 15.70 -9.79
CA ILE A 85 5.20 15.15 -10.48
C ILE A 85 5.70 14.70 -11.86
N PRO A 86 5.53 13.43 -12.26
CA PRO A 86 5.90 12.99 -13.60
C PRO A 86 5.18 13.84 -14.64
N GLU A 87 5.90 14.32 -15.65
CA GLU A 87 5.27 15.02 -16.77
C GLU A 87 4.26 14.09 -17.45
N ARG A 88 3.04 14.58 -17.67
CA ARG A 88 2.03 13.84 -18.42
C ARG A 88 2.56 13.69 -19.85
N PRO A 89 2.67 12.46 -20.40
CA PRO A 89 3.10 12.29 -21.78
C PRO A 89 2.15 13.05 -22.71
N PRO A 90 2.66 13.70 -23.77
CA PRO A 90 1.82 14.43 -24.72
C PRO A 90 0.76 13.50 -25.30
N VAL A 91 -0.48 13.98 -25.38
CA VAL A 91 -1.56 13.25 -26.04
C VAL A 91 -1.19 13.17 -27.53
N ALA A 92 -1.08 11.96 -28.08
CA ALA A 92 -0.84 11.80 -29.51
C ALA A 92 -2.07 12.29 -30.28
N ASP A 93 -1.87 13.27 -31.15
CA ASP A 93 -2.89 13.71 -32.10
C ASP A 93 -3.20 12.55 -33.05
N VAL A 94 -4.42 12.03 -32.97
CA VAL A 94 -5.00 11.07 -33.93
C VAL A 94 -5.72 11.83 -35.02
#